data_AF-A0A7C9VP73-F1
#
_entry.id   AF-A0A7C9VP73-F1
#
_cell.length_a   1.000
_cell.length_b   1.000
_cell.length_c   1.000
_cell.angle_alpha   90.00
_cell.angle_beta   90.00
_cell.angle_gamma   90.00
#
_symmetry.space_group_name_H-M   'P 1'
#
loop_
_entity.id
_entity.type
_entity.pdbx_description
1 polymer ?
#
loop_
_entity_poly.entity_id
_entity_poly.type
_entity_poly.pdbx_seq_one_letter_code
_entity_poly.pdbx_strand_id
1 'polypeptide(L)'
;MTKLDRRRGAILAGFLFPFALLALIAFAYRYDSFASIGWHGGEYANAFVWTAIGSIVVGALVRFTAEAPWRSIGSGMMLLGSIGMLVVLALGLLFLMAFANLDAP
;
A
#
# COMPACT_ATOMS: atom_id res chain seq x y z
N MET A 1 -15.40 14.13 -23.04
CA MET A 1 -14.98 13.79 -21.66
C MET A 1 -14.79 15.08 -20.88
N THR A 2 -15.48 15.27 -19.77
CA THR A 2 -15.46 16.54 -19.02
C THR A 2 -14.20 16.67 -18.15
N LYS A 3 -13.87 17.89 -17.67
CA LYS A 3 -12.76 18.10 -16.72
C LYS A 3 -12.94 17.28 -15.43
N LEU A 4 -14.19 17.03 -15.03
CA LEU A 4 -14.54 16.23 -13.86
C LEU A 4 -14.19 14.75 -14.08
N ASP A 5 -14.51 14.20 -15.26
CA ASP A 5 -14.23 12.81 -15.62
C ASP A 5 -12.71 12.54 -15.63
N ARG A 6 -11.93 13.48 -16.17
CA ARG A 6 -10.46 13.38 -16.22
C ARG A 6 -9.85 13.37 -14.82
N ARG A 7 -10.39 14.18 -13.90
CA ARG A 7 -9.96 14.22 -12.50
C ARG A 7 -10.33 12.94 -11.76
N ARG A 8 -11.54 12.41 -11.95
CA ARG A 8 -11.98 11.14 -11.34
C ARG A 8 -11.14 9.96 -11.83
N GLY A 9 -10.90 9.87 -13.13
CA GLY A 9 -10.05 8.83 -13.72
C GLY A 9 -8.61 8.88 -13.20
N ALA A 10 -8.04 10.08 -13.05
CA ALA A 10 -6.71 10.26 -12.47
C ALA A 10 -6.65 9.82 -11.00
N ILE A 11 -7.61 10.20 -10.15
CA ILE A 11 -7.67 9.72 -8.76
C ILE A 11 -7.75 8.20 -8.72
N LEU A 12 -8.62 7.61 -9.53
CA LEU A 12 -8.79 6.16 -9.58
C LEU A 12 -7.51 5.44 -10.02
N ALA A 13 -6.80 5.96 -11.03
CA ALA A 13 -5.52 5.40 -11.45
C ALA A 13 -4.48 5.45 -10.32
N GLY A 14 -4.41 6.58 -9.61
CA GLY A 14 -3.53 6.73 -8.44
C GLY A 14 -3.89 5.79 -7.29
N PHE A 15 -5.15 5.39 -7.16
CA PHE A 15 -5.57 4.38 -6.19
C PHE A 15 -5.26 2.96 -6.66
N LEU A 16 -5.59 2.63 -7.92
CA LEU A 16 -5.48 1.27 -8.45
C LEU A 16 -4.04 0.79 -8.58
N PHE A 17 -3.10 1.68 -8.90
CA PHE A 17 -1.69 1.30 -9.04
C PHE A 17 -1.10 0.71 -7.75
N PRO A 18 -1.09 1.43 -6.61
CA PRO A 18 -0.58 0.86 -5.37
C PRO A 18 -1.47 -0.29 -4.86
N PHE A 19 -2.76 -0.35 -5.24
CA PHE A 19 -3.65 -1.44 -4.87
C PHE A 19 -3.23 -2.74 -5.53
N ALA A 20 -2.99 -2.70 -6.84
CA ALA A 20 -2.46 -3.83 -7.57
C ALA A 20 -1.12 -4.28 -6.97
N LEU A 21 -0.22 -3.34 -6.65
CA LEU A 21 1.09 -3.68 -6.10
C LEU A 21 1.00 -4.36 -4.72
N LEU A 22 0.22 -3.80 -3.79
CA LEU A 22 0.00 -4.39 -2.47
C LEU A 22 -0.71 -5.75 -2.55
N ALA A 23 -1.70 -5.88 -3.44
CA ALA A 23 -2.40 -7.14 -3.67
C ALA A 23 -1.48 -8.20 -4.27
N LEU A 24 -0.61 -7.82 -5.22
CA LEU A 24 0.40 -8.72 -5.80
C LEU A 24 1.41 -9.18 -4.77
N ILE A 25 1.86 -8.31 -3.85
CA ILE A 25 2.74 -8.71 -2.74
C ILE A 25 2.05 -9.72 -1.83
N ALA A 26 0.79 -9.46 -1.46
CA ALA A 26 0.01 -10.39 -0.62
C ALA A 26 -0.22 -11.73 -1.32
N PHE A 27 -0.47 -11.72 -2.63
CA PHE A 27 -0.59 -12.93 -3.44
C PHE A 27 0.75 -13.67 -3.51
N ALA A 28 1.85 -12.96 -3.79
CA ALA A 28 3.19 -13.55 -3.86
C ALA A 28 3.59 -14.19 -2.52
N TYR A 29 3.24 -13.59 -1.38
CA TYR A 29 3.40 -14.18 -0.05
C TYR A 29 2.59 -15.48 0.08
N ARG A 30 1.32 -15.48 -0.32
CA ARG A 30 0.42 -16.64 -0.20
C ARG A 30 0.92 -17.87 -0.97
N TYR A 31 1.55 -17.64 -2.12
CA TYR A 31 2.05 -18.70 -3.02
C TYR A 31 3.57 -18.87 -2.95
N ASP A 32 4.22 -18.17 -2.03
CA ASP A 32 5.68 -18.16 -1.87
C ASP A 32 6.45 -18.01 -3.19
N SER A 33 5.98 -17.08 -4.04
CA SER A 33 6.39 -17.00 -5.44
C SER A 33 7.86 -16.68 -5.66
N PHE A 34 8.51 -16.06 -4.67
CA PHE A 34 9.92 -15.66 -4.70
C PHE A 34 10.82 -16.53 -3.81
N ALA A 35 10.36 -17.69 -3.34
CA ALA A 35 11.18 -18.63 -2.57
C ALA A 35 12.48 -19.01 -3.29
N SER A 36 12.41 -19.18 -4.61
CA SER A 36 13.55 -19.54 -5.46
C SER A 36 14.67 -18.50 -5.48
N ILE A 37 14.37 -17.25 -5.14
CA ILE A 37 15.34 -16.15 -5.02
C ILE A 37 15.60 -15.78 -3.55
N GLY A 38 15.22 -16.64 -2.61
CA GLY A 38 15.52 -16.53 -1.19
C GLY A 38 14.57 -15.65 -0.38
N TRP A 39 13.41 -15.27 -0.93
CA TRP A 39 12.41 -14.55 -0.14
C TRP A 39 11.73 -15.48 0.85
N HIS A 40 11.48 -14.97 2.06
CA HIS A 40 10.71 -15.61 3.10
C HIS A 40 9.63 -14.62 3.59
N GLY A 41 8.83 -15.02 4.59
CA GLY A 41 7.68 -14.24 5.05
C GLY A 41 8.02 -12.79 5.46
N GLY A 42 9.21 -12.56 6.02
CA GLY A 42 9.66 -11.24 6.44
C GLY A 42 9.91 -10.27 5.27
N GLU A 43 10.43 -10.78 4.15
CA GLU A 43 10.73 -9.99 2.96
C GLU A 43 9.46 -9.48 2.29
N TYR A 44 8.41 -10.31 2.19
CA TYR A 44 7.11 -9.87 1.68
C TYR A 44 6.47 -8.83 2.59
N ALA A 45 6.55 -9.02 3.91
CA ALA A 45 6.04 -8.05 4.88
C ALA A 45 6.78 -6.70 4.74
N ASN A 46 8.10 -6.73 4.65
CA ASN A 46 8.92 -5.54 4.44
C ASN A 46 8.58 -4.83 3.11
N ALA A 47 8.43 -5.59 2.02
CA ALA A 47 8.00 -5.05 0.73
C ALA A 47 6.61 -4.40 0.81
N PHE A 48 5.67 -5.00 1.54
CA PHE A 48 4.34 -4.45 1.74
C PHE A 48 4.40 -3.11 2.49
N VAL A 49 5.15 -3.04 3.60
CA VAL A 49 5.31 -1.82 4.40
C VAL A 49 5.94 -0.70 3.56
N TRP A 50 7.08 -0.96 2.91
CA TRP A 50 7.74 0.06 2.08
C TRP A 50 6.91 0.48 0.88
N THR A 51 6.10 -0.42 0.32
CA THR A 51 5.15 -0.06 -0.75
C THR A 51 4.07 0.88 -0.23
N ALA A 52 3.51 0.62 0.95
CA ALA A 52 2.50 1.49 1.56
C ALA A 52 3.09 2.89 1.87
N ILE A 53 4.27 2.95 2.51
CA ILE A 53 4.98 4.20 2.80
C ILE A 53 5.34 4.93 1.50
N GLY A 54 5.94 4.22 0.54
CA GLY A 54 6.32 4.76 -0.76
C GLY A 54 5.13 5.34 -1.52
N SER A 55 3.96 4.70 -1.45
CA SER A 55 2.72 5.20 -2.05
C SER A 55 2.26 6.52 -1.43
N ILE A 56 2.40 6.69 -0.12
CA ILE A 56 2.12 7.95 0.57
C ILE A 56 3.10 9.03 0.12
N VAL A 57 4.41 8.74 0.15
CA VAL A 57 5.47 9.71 -0.16
C VAL A 57 5.40 10.15 -1.62
N VAL A 58 5.33 9.19 -2.56
CA VAL A 58 5.21 9.48 -4.00
C VAL A 58 3.88 10.15 -4.29
N GLY A 59 2.79 9.71 -3.65
CA GLY A 59 1.48 10.35 -3.78
C GLY A 59 1.49 11.81 -3.33
N ALA A 60 2.14 12.10 -2.19
CA ALA A 60 2.33 13.45 -1.70
C ALA A 60 3.15 14.29 -2.69
N LEU A 61 4.29 13.75 -3.17
CA LEU A 61 5.12 14.44 -4.16
C LEU A 61 4.31 14.80 -5.40
N VAL A 62 3.63 13.83 -6.02
CA VAL A 62 2.77 14.06 -7.20
C VAL A 62 1.67 15.08 -6.89
N ARG A 63 1.06 15.01 -5.70
CA ARG A 63 0.02 15.95 -5.27
C ARG A 63 0.53 17.38 -5.13
N PHE A 64 1.81 17.60 -4.83
CA PHE A 64 2.37 18.93 -4.65
C PHE A 64 3.11 19.47 -5.87
N THR A 65 3.69 18.61 -6.71
CA THR A 65 4.53 19.03 -7.85
C THR A 65 3.86 18.90 -9.20
N ALA A 66 2.88 17.99 -9.37
CA ALA A 66 2.28 17.77 -10.68
C ALA A 66 1.23 18.83 -11.02
N GLU A 67 1.17 19.19 -12.30
CA GLU A 67 0.15 20.09 -12.85
C GLU A 67 -1.23 19.41 -12.92
N ALA A 68 -2.29 20.21 -13.06
CA ALA A 68 -3.61 19.67 -13.35
C ALA A 68 -3.63 19.01 -14.74
N PRO A 69 -4.27 17.84 -14.92
CA PRO A 69 -5.14 17.13 -13.97
C PRO A 69 -4.41 16.08 -13.11
N TRP A 70 -3.14 15.81 -13.39
CA TRP A 70 -2.34 14.72 -12.82
C TRP A 70 -2.10 14.85 -11.31
N ARG A 71 -2.16 16.08 -10.80
CA ARG A 71 -2.13 16.38 -9.36
C ARG A 71 -3.12 15.56 -8.51
N SER A 72 -4.21 15.08 -9.13
CA SER A 72 -5.24 14.29 -8.45
C SER A 72 -4.90 12.79 -8.33
N ILE A 73 -3.96 12.26 -9.13
CA ILE A 73 -3.37 10.92 -8.96
C ILE A 73 -2.78 10.79 -7.55
N GLY A 74 -2.02 11.81 -7.13
CA GLY A 74 -1.35 11.80 -5.84
C GLY A 74 -2.31 11.58 -4.67
N SER A 75 -3.53 12.13 -4.72
CA SER A 75 -4.55 11.88 -3.70
C SER A 75 -5.01 10.42 -3.64
N GLY A 76 -5.16 9.76 -4.79
CA GLY A 76 -5.49 8.33 -4.84
C GLY A 76 -4.39 7.46 -4.25
N MET A 77 -3.13 7.78 -4.57
CA MET A 77 -1.95 7.07 -4.05
C MET A 77 -1.82 7.23 -2.54
N MET A 78 -1.97 8.46 -2.03
CA MET A 78 -1.93 8.75 -0.60
C MET A 78 -3.04 8.01 0.15
N LEU A 79 -4.28 8.05 -0.35
CA LEU A 79 -5.41 7.37 0.28
C LEU A 79 -5.13 5.89 0.47
N LEU A 80 -4.72 5.20 -0.59
CA LEU A 80 -4.46 3.77 -0.47
C LEU A 80 -3.21 3.48 0.37
N GLY A 81 -2.12 4.24 0.19
CA GLY A 81 -0.93 4.08 1.02
C GLY A 81 -1.25 4.19 2.51
N SER A 82 -2.12 5.15 2.90
CA SER A 82 -2.61 5.29 4.26
C SER A 82 -3.45 4.09 4.71
N ILE A 83 -4.35 3.58 3.86
CA ILE A 83 -5.12 2.35 4.17
C ILE A 83 -4.17 1.16 4.37
N GLY A 84 -3.17 0.99 3.51
CA GLY A 84 -2.15 -0.05 3.64
C GLY A 84 -1.40 0.03 4.97
N MET A 85 -1.01 1.24 5.39
CA MET A 85 -0.38 1.45 6.70
C MET A 85 -1.29 1.12 7.87
N LEU A 86 -2.59 1.46 7.78
CA LEU A 86 -3.57 1.08 8.82
C LEU A 86 -3.69 -0.45 8.93
N VAL A 87 -3.67 -1.17 7.81
CA VAL A 87 -3.65 -2.65 7.82
C VAL A 87 -2.41 -3.18 8.51
N VAL A 88 -1.22 -2.65 8.20
CA VAL A 88 0.05 -3.04 8.84
C VAL A 88 -0.03 -2.82 10.36
N LEU A 89 -0.50 -1.66 10.80
CA LEU A 89 -0.65 -1.34 12.22
C LEU A 89 -1.64 -2.28 12.91
N ALA A 90 -2.80 -2.54 12.28
CA ALA A 90 -3.80 -3.45 12.82
C ALA A 90 -3.25 -4.87 13.00
N LEU A 91 -2.54 -5.40 12.00
CA LEU A 91 -1.92 -6.72 12.08
C LEU A 91 -0.81 -6.78 13.13
N GLY A 92 0.02 -5.74 13.23
CA GLY A 92 1.05 -5.64 14.27
C GLY A 92 0.46 -5.64 15.67
N LEU A 93 -0.62 -4.89 15.90
CA LEU A 93 -1.32 -4.87 17.19
C LEU A 93 -1.95 -6.23 17.51
N LEU A 94 -2.59 -6.89 16.53
CA LEU A 94 -3.14 -8.24 16.72
C LEU A 94 -2.05 -9.25 17.08
N PHE A 95 -0.88 -9.16 16.45
CA PHE A 95 0.25 -10.02 16.77
C PHE A 95 0.76 -9.79 18.20
N LEU A 96 0.92 -8.52 18.61
CA LEU A 96 1.30 -8.17 19.99
C LEU A 96 0.28 -8.66 21.02
N MET A 97 -1.01 -8.51 20.74
CA MET A 97 -2.07 -9.02 21.62
C MET A 97 -2.05 -10.54 21.72
N ALA A 98 -1.83 -11.24 20.60
CA ALA A 98 -1.71 -12.70 20.61
C ALA A 98 -0.55 -13.15 21.48
N PHE A 99 0.64 -12.54 21.35
CA PHE A 99 1.79 -12.84 22.19
C PHE A 99 1.53 -12.54 23.67
N ALA A 100 0.96 -11.38 23.99
CA ALA A 100 0.65 -11.01 25.38
C ALA A 100 -0.31 -12.00 26.06
N ASN A 101 -1.22 -12.63 25.30
CA ASN A 101 -2.14 -13.65 25.81
C ASN A 101 -1.50 -15.04 25.92
N LEU A 102 -0.40 -15.33 25.22
CA LEU A 102 0.34 -16.59 25.36
C LEU A 102 1.16 -16.63 26.67
N ASP A 103 1.57 -15.46 27.16
CA ASP A 103 2.35 -15.31 28.40
C ASP A 103 1.46 -15.08 29.65
N ALA A 104 0.13 -15.10 29.49
CA ALA A 104 -0.81 -14.99 30.60
C ALA A 104 -0.93 -16.36 31.33
N PRO A 105 -0.78 -16.42 32.67
CA PRO A 105 -0.80 -17.66 33.44
C PRO A 105 -2.16 -18.36 33.47
#